data_AF-M7T2L3-F1
#
_entry.id   AF-M7T2L3-F1
#
_cell.length_a   1.000
_cell.length_b   1.000
_cell.length_c   1.000
_cell.angle_alpha   90.00
_cell.angle_beta   90.00
_cell.angle_gamma   90.00
#
_symmetry.space_group_name_H-M   'P 1'
#
loop_
_entity.id
_entity.type
_entity.pdbx_description
1 polymer ?
#
loop_
_entity_poly.entity_id
_entity_poly.type
_entity_poly.pdbx_seq_one_letter_code
_entity_poly.pdbx_strand_id
1 'polypeptide(L)'
;MCALAAFNKMYINLLRNKFIVGKTPKPSILSSKVTERIYAKAFELLEKHPEGLRWSELLSKVIASNQNYHPKTVNGCIWKLVEKFPDRIYKPSKGLYRLLKYK
;
A
#
# COMPACT_ATOMS: atom_id res chain seq x y z
N MET A 1 13.89 24.35 2.37
CA MET A 1 13.40 23.61 1.19
C MET A 1 14.21 22.33 1.00
N CYS A 2 13.94 21.23 1.72
CA CYS A 2 14.64 19.95 1.50
C CYS A 2 13.98 18.82 2.29
N ALA A 3 13.05 18.08 1.67
CA ALA A 3 12.60 16.75 2.10
C ALA A 3 11.60 16.16 1.08
N LEU A 4 10.79 17.02 0.46
CA LEU A 4 9.71 16.60 -0.43
C LEU A 4 10.18 16.08 -1.80
N ALA A 5 11.41 16.42 -2.22
CA ALA A 5 11.96 16.08 -3.53
C ALA A 5 12.55 14.65 -3.60
N ALA A 6 13.16 14.16 -2.51
CA ALA A 6 13.74 12.81 -2.47
C ALA A 6 12.67 11.71 -2.47
N PHE A 7 11.56 11.95 -1.77
CA PHE A 7 10.39 11.04 -1.74
C PHE A 7 9.74 10.88 -3.13
N ASN A 8 9.88 11.89 -4.01
CA ASN A 8 9.27 11.90 -5.33
C ASN A 8 10.10 11.16 -6.39
N LYS A 9 11.43 11.16 -6.27
CA LYS A 9 12.34 10.57 -7.28
C LYS A 9 12.34 9.03 -7.26
N MET A 10 12.15 8.42 -6.09
CA MET A 10 12.02 6.95 -5.96
C MET A 10 10.68 6.42 -6.47
N TYR A 11 9.60 7.20 -6.34
CA TYR A 11 8.25 6.82 -6.79
C TYR A 11 8.14 6.73 -8.32
N ILE A 12 8.91 7.55 -9.05
CA ILE A 12 8.88 7.62 -10.51
C ILE A 12 9.62 6.44 -11.17
N ASN A 13 10.69 5.93 -10.56
CA ASN A 13 11.43 4.78 -11.09
C ASN A 13 10.65 3.46 -11.01
N LEU A 14 9.57 3.41 -10.23
CA LEU A 14 8.75 2.20 -10.00
C LEU A 14 7.63 1.97 -11.03
N LEU A 15 7.33 2.96 -11.88
CA LEU A 15 6.32 2.83 -12.95
C LEU A 15 6.88 2.20 -14.24
N ARG A 16 8.18 1.89 -14.30
CA ARG A 16 8.86 1.44 -15.52
C ARG A 16 8.96 -0.07 -15.69
N ASN A 17 8.64 -0.87 -14.68
CA ASN A 17 8.74 -2.34 -14.75
C ASN A 17 7.34 -2.98 -14.92
N LYS A 18 6.74 -2.72 -16.09
CA LYS A 18 5.52 -3.42 -16.53
C LYS A 18 5.93 -4.75 -17.18
N PHE A 19 5.09 -5.75 -16.95
CA PHE A 19 5.14 -7.15 -17.41
C PHE A 19 5.84 -8.13 -16.45
N ILE A 20 5.17 -9.25 -16.21
CA ILE A 20 5.50 -10.38 -15.33
C ILE A 20 5.12 -10.21 -13.85
N VAL A 21 3.82 -10.07 -13.54
CA VAL A 21 3.33 -10.60 -12.26
C VAL A 21 1.98 -11.29 -12.48
N GLY A 22 2.01 -12.62 -12.51
CA GLY A 22 0.81 -13.46 -12.43
C GLY A 22 0.03 -13.16 -11.16
N LYS A 23 -1.28 -13.39 -11.19
CA LYS A 23 -2.25 -13.09 -10.10
C LYS A 23 -1.63 -13.33 -8.72
N THR A 24 -1.38 -12.25 -7.98
CA THR A 24 -0.86 -12.37 -6.63
C THR A 24 -1.94 -12.94 -5.70
N PRO A 25 -1.60 -13.84 -4.77
CA PRO A 25 -2.57 -14.38 -3.82
C PRO A 25 -3.07 -13.26 -2.90
N LYS A 26 -4.37 -13.29 -2.55
CA LYS A 26 -4.97 -12.32 -1.64
C LYS A 26 -4.27 -12.44 -0.28
N PRO A 27 -3.72 -11.36 0.30
CA PRO A 27 -3.08 -11.43 1.60
C PRO A 27 -4.11 -11.80 2.69
N SER A 28 -3.72 -12.68 3.62
CA SER A 28 -4.58 -13.21 4.68
C SER A 28 -4.20 -12.63 6.06
N ILE A 29 -5.20 -12.34 6.87
CA ILE A 29 -5.04 -11.76 8.22
C ILE A 29 -4.48 -12.79 9.21
N LEU A 30 -4.69 -14.08 8.95
CA LEU A 30 -4.22 -15.19 9.76
C LEU A 30 -2.82 -15.69 9.36
N SER A 31 -2.13 -15.01 8.44
CA SER A 31 -0.77 -15.41 8.06
C SER A 31 0.21 -15.27 9.22
N SER A 32 1.17 -16.21 9.33
CA SER A 32 2.29 -16.13 10.28
C SER A 32 3.19 -14.92 10.02
N LYS A 33 3.24 -14.39 8.78
CA LYS A 33 4.09 -13.25 8.42
C LYS A 33 3.41 -11.91 8.72
N VAL A 34 4.08 -11.08 9.52
CA VAL A 34 3.62 -9.72 9.87
C VAL A 34 3.31 -8.89 8.62
N THR A 35 4.14 -8.98 7.56
CA THR A 35 3.94 -8.23 6.31
C THR A 35 2.66 -8.61 5.59
N GLU A 36 2.30 -9.89 5.57
CA GLU A 36 1.07 -10.36 4.92
C GLU A 36 -0.16 -9.87 5.69
N ARG A 37 -0.11 -9.88 7.03
CA ARG A 37 -1.17 -9.31 7.87
C ARG A 37 -1.34 -7.81 7.64
N ILE A 38 -0.24 -7.06 7.51
CA ILE A 38 -0.26 -5.63 7.19
C ILE A 38 -0.91 -5.39 5.82
N TYR A 39 -0.53 -6.16 4.80
CA TYR A 39 -1.13 -6.04 3.48
C TYR A 39 -2.63 -6.35 3.52
N ALA A 40 -3.02 -7.45 4.18
CA ALA A 40 -4.42 -7.82 4.35
C ALA A 40 -5.20 -6.67 4.99
N LYS A 41 -4.65 -6.05 6.04
CA LYS A 41 -5.30 -4.93 6.71
C LYS A 41 -5.40 -3.68 5.83
N ALA A 42 -4.37 -3.37 5.06
CA ALA A 42 -4.40 -2.27 4.10
C ALA A 42 -5.49 -2.49 3.04
N PHE A 43 -5.64 -3.72 2.54
CA PHE A 43 -6.71 -4.08 1.61
C PHE A 43 -8.09 -3.94 2.24
N GLU A 44 -8.32 -4.42 3.47
CA GLU A 44 -9.60 -4.22 4.16
C GLU A 44 -9.97 -2.74 4.28
N LEU A 45 -9.00 -1.89 4.63
CA LEU A 45 -9.23 -0.45 4.75
C LEU A 45 -9.58 0.17 3.39
N LEU A 46 -8.90 -0.23 2.32
CA LEU A 46 -9.23 0.24 0.97
C LEU A 46 -10.56 -0.33 0.44
N GLU A 47 -10.97 -1.54 0.85
CA GLU A 47 -12.29 -2.09 0.51
C GLU A 47 -13.41 -1.31 1.21
N LYS A 48 -13.17 -0.82 2.44
CA LYS A 48 -14.12 0.04 3.18
C LYS A 48 -14.19 1.48 2.64
N HIS A 49 -13.17 1.92 1.91
CA HIS A 49 -13.04 3.27 1.39
C HIS A 49 -12.91 3.23 -0.15
N PRO A 50 -14.02 3.08 -0.90
CA PRO A 50 -13.99 3.00 -2.36
C PRO A 50 -13.40 4.26 -3.03
N GLU A 51 -13.48 5.41 -2.36
CA GLU A 51 -12.82 6.66 -2.73
C GLU A 51 -11.29 6.60 -2.65
N GLY A 52 -10.75 5.57 -1.99
CA GLY A 52 -9.33 5.42 -1.73
C GLY A 52 -8.86 6.23 -0.52
N LEU A 53 -7.67 5.90 -0.03
CA LEU A 53 -7.09 6.53 1.16
C LEU A 53 -5.77 7.21 0.86
N ARG A 54 -5.51 8.32 1.55
CA ARG A 54 -4.19 8.95 1.49
C ARG A 54 -3.17 8.10 2.26
N TRP A 55 -1.91 8.18 1.85
CA TRP A 55 -0.81 7.43 2.46
C TRP A 55 -0.74 7.63 3.98
N SER A 56 -0.82 8.89 4.44
CA SER A 56 -0.79 9.22 5.87
C SER A 56 -1.96 8.61 6.63
N GLU A 57 -3.15 8.65 6.06
CA GLU A 57 -4.35 8.09 6.68
C GLU A 57 -4.32 6.57 6.72
N LEU A 58 -3.89 5.94 5.62
CA LEU A 58 -3.73 4.49 5.54
C LEU A 58 -2.69 4.00 6.56
N LEU A 59 -1.54 4.69 6.64
CA LEU A 59 -0.50 4.41 7.63
C LEU A 59 -1.04 4.52 9.06
N SER A 60 -1.69 5.62 9.40
CA SER A 60 -2.26 5.85 10.72
C SER A 60 -3.32 4.81 11.08
N LYS A 61 -4.23 4.48 10.15
CA LYS A 61 -5.29 3.47 10.37
C LYS A 61 -4.71 2.06 10.57
N VAL A 62 -3.66 1.69 9.82
CA VAL A 62 -3.01 0.38 9.99
C VAL A 62 -2.29 0.29 11.33
N ILE A 63 -1.53 1.32 11.72
CA ILE A 63 -0.86 1.37 13.03
C ILE A 63 -1.89 1.36 14.17
N ALA A 64 -2.95 2.15 14.05
CA ALA A 64 -4.03 2.20 15.04
C ALA A 64 -4.76 0.86 15.17
N SER A 65 -4.83 0.06 14.10
CA SER A 65 -5.46 -1.26 14.16
C SER A 65 -4.68 -2.30 14.95
N ASN A 66 -3.36 -2.14 15.06
CA ASN A 66 -2.52 -3.04 15.86
C ASN A 66 -1.24 -2.33 16.27
N GLN A 67 -1.15 -1.99 17.57
CA GLN A 67 0.00 -1.31 18.15
C GLN A 67 1.29 -2.13 18.12
N ASN A 68 1.21 -3.45 17.89
CA ASN A 68 2.39 -4.32 17.75
C ASN A 68 3.10 -4.13 16.38
N TYR A 69 2.49 -3.40 15.44
CA TYR A 69 3.14 -3.10 14.18
C TYR A 69 4.15 -1.97 14.33
N HIS A 70 5.42 -2.29 14.05
CA HIS A 70 6.46 -1.28 14.04
C HIS A 70 6.23 -0.27 12.89
N PRO A 71 6.18 1.06 13.14
CA PRO A 71 5.83 2.07 12.14
C PRO A 71 6.71 2.03 10.88
N LYS A 72 8.01 1.76 11.03
CA LYS A 72 8.93 1.62 9.87
C LYS A 72 8.55 0.45 8.97
N THR A 73 8.07 -0.65 9.54
CA THR A 73 7.65 -1.85 8.80
C THR A 73 6.37 -1.58 8.04
N VAL A 74 5.38 -0.94 8.68
CA VAL A 74 4.12 -0.56 8.03
C VAL A 74 4.39 0.40 6.88
N ASN A 75 5.23 1.41 7.11
CA ASN A 75 5.63 2.36 6.07
C ASN A 75 6.22 1.61 4.86
N GLY A 76 7.26 0.79 5.07
CA GLY A 76 7.87 -0.01 3.99
C GLY A 76 6.89 -0.92 3.26
N CYS A 77 5.93 -1.52 3.97
CA CYS A 77 4.87 -2.33 3.35
C CYS A 77 3.94 -1.48 2.48
N ILE A 78 3.42 -0.35 2.97
CA ILE A 78 2.50 0.51 2.20
C ILE A 78 3.18 1.05 0.94
N TRP A 79 4.49 1.31 0.98
CA TRP A 79 5.26 1.67 -0.21
C TRP A 79 5.32 0.55 -1.24
N LYS A 80 5.68 -0.66 -0.80
CA LYS A 80 5.75 -1.86 -1.64
C LYS A 80 4.39 -2.38 -2.08
N LEU A 81 3.29 -1.83 -1.54
CA LEU A 81 1.93 -2.28 -1.82
C LEU A 81 1.57 -2.14 -3.31
N VAL A 82 1.96 -1.03 -3.96
CA VAL A 82 1.70 -0.83 -5.41
C VAL A 82 2.61 -1.69 -6.28
N GLU A 83 3.85 -1.90 -5.82
CA GLU A 83 4.82 -2.77 -6.50
C GLU A 83 4.40 -4.24 -6.44
N LYS A 84 3.88 -4.69 -5.29
CA LYS A 84 3.44 -6.07 -5.09
C LYS A 84 2.08 -6.35 -5.70
N PHE A 85 1.16 -5.39 -5.70
CA PHE A 85 -0.22 -5.59 -6.15
C PHE A 85 -0.62 -4.58 -7.24
N PRO A 86 0.13 -4.49 -8.35
CA PRO A 86 -0.19 -3.56 -9.44
C PRO A 86 -1.49 -3.92 -10.16
N ASP A 87 -1.92 -5.19 -10.04
CA ASP A 87 -3.16 -5.74 -10.57
C ASP A 87 -4.40 -5.36 -9.74
N ARG A 88 -4.21 -4.86 -8.52
CA ARG A 88 -5.32 -4.54 -7.60
C ARG A 88 -5.34 -3.10 -7.15
N ILE A 89 -4.19 -2.45 -7.03
CA ILE A 89 -4.07 -1.11 -6.48
C ILE A 89 -3.46 -0.19 -7.53
N TYR A 90 -4.07 0.97 -7.71
CA TYR A 90 -3.55 2.03 -8.54
C TYR A 90 -3.54 3.36 -7.77
N LYS A 91 -2.80 4.33 -8.32
CA LYS A 91 -2.66 5.66 -7.74
C LYS A 91 -3.26 6.71 -8.66
N PRO A 92 -4.50 7.17 -8.41
CA PRO A 92 -5.10 8.24 -9.20
C PRO A 92 -4.40 9.59 -8.98
N SER A 93 -3.75 9.79 -7.82
CA SER A 93 -3.03 11.02 -7.48
C SER A 93 -1.86 10.74 -6.54
N LYS A 94 -0.93 11.70 -6.42
CA LYS A 94 0.23 11.54 -5.53
C LYS A 94 -0.24 11.33 -4.09
N GLY A 95 0.10 10.16 -3.56
CA GLY A 95 -0.22 9.79 -2.18
C GLY A 95 -1.63 9.26 -1.97
N LEU A 96 -2.46 9.13 -3.01
CA LEU A 96 -3.78 8.49 -2.94
C LEU A 96 -3.68 7.04 -3.44
N TYR A 97 -4.23 6.10 -2.68
CA TYR A 97 -4.26 4.68 -2.99
C TYR A 97 -5.70 4.25 -3.17
N ARG A 98 -6.03 3.61 -4.29
CA ARG A 98 -7.38 3.11 -4.57
C ARG A 98 -7.32 1.71 -5.19
N LEU A 99 -8.35 0.91 -4.92
CA LEU A 99 -8.50 -0.38 -5.56
C LEU A 99 -9.03 -0.23 -7.00
N LEU A 100 -8.50 -1.03 -7.91
CA LEU A 100 -8.91 -1.10 -9.31
C LEU A 100 -10.35 -1.59 -9.48
N LYS A 101 -10.89 -2.34 -8.51
CA LYS A 101 -12.29 -2.81 -8.52
C LYS A 101 -13.31 -1.65 -8.52
N TYR A 102 -12.95 -0.50 -7.96
CA TYR A 102 -13.81 0.68 -7.87
C TYR A 102 -13.44 1.77 -8.89
N LYS A 103 -12.61 1.42 -9.88
CA LYS A 103 -12.42 2.25 -11.06
C LYS A 103 -13.57 2.00 -12.02
#